data_AF-M0DNE0-F1
#
_entry.id   AF-M0DNE0-F1
#
_cell.length_a   1.000
_cell.length_b   1.000
_cell.length_c   1.000
_cell.angle_alpha   90.00
_cell.angle_beta   90.00
_cell.angle_gamma   90.00
#
_symmetry.space_group_name_H-M   'P 1'
#
loop_
_entity.id
_entity.type
_entity.pdbx_description
1 polymer ?
#
loop_
_entity_poly.entity_id
_entity_poly.type
_entity_poly.pdbx_seq_one_letter_code
_entity_poly.pdbx_strand_id
1 'polypeptide(L)'
;MTVLGYLANGLVFSSIIVLGSIGLSLVYSIADFANFAHGDTMTIGAYAALVTFGAVGGLGGAVLGLPYGFFLALVVGIAVAAVVAVGTEKLIYEPLDVDSIGLLITSIGIAFIYRAVIQIRFGSDFTRFGIQPLRPIESLVPYGVRVTLHDVAIVGSAVVLVGGLHVLLQYTDLGRKMRAMADNPDLARVSGIRTKRVKLWTWVIGAGLAGAGGVFLGLFNQLSPRMGFNLLLVIFAAVILGGIGSVYGAMAGGFLIGMINQLTPFFSNVVEALPIWPGWLAAIVRGLISIEYANAIAFVIMVVVLLVRPNGIAGEGAT
;
A
#
# COMPACT_ATOMS: atom_id res chain seq x y z
N MET A 1 -13.09 21.41 -5.84
CA MET A 1 -13.87 20.16 -5.72
C MET A 1 -14.73 20.24 -4.47
N THR A 2 -15.89 19.58 -4.44
CA THR A 2 -16.70 19.50 -3.22
C THR A 2 -16.02 18.58 -2.19
N VAL A 3 -16.39 18.69 -0.91
CA VAL A 3 -15.91 17.79 0.16
C VAL A 3 -16.14 16.32 -0.21
N LEU A 4 -17.33 16.03 -0.75
CA LEU A 4 -17.69 14.70 -1.23
C LEU A 4 -16.73 14.19 -2.32
N GLY A 5 -16.28 15.07 -3.23
CA GLY A 5 -15.30 14.72 -4.24
C GLY A 5 -13.94 14.34 -3.66
N TYR A 6 -13.46 15.06 -2.63
CA TYR A 6 -12.21 14.71 -1.94
C TYR A 6 -12.33 13.40 -1.15
N LEU A 7 -13.46 13.19 -0.46
CA LEU A 7 -13.71 11.93 0.26
C LEU A 7 -13.74 10.73 -0.68
N ALA A 8 -14.34 10.89 -1.86
CA ALA A 8 -14.42 9.82 -2.85
C ALA A 8 -13.03 9.47 -3.43
N ASN A 9 -12.22 10.46 -3.79
CA ASN A 9 -10.82 10.22 -4.19
C ASN A 9 -9.98 9.66 -3.04
N GLY A 10 -10.22 10.14 -1.82
CA GLY A 10 -9.68 9.64 -0.57
C GLY A 10 -9.93 8.15 -0.39
N LEU A 11 -11.15 7.68 -0.65
CA LEU A 11 -11.51 6.27 -0.55
C LEU A 11 -10.72 5.39 -1.53
N VAL A 12 -10.57 5.85 -2.78
CA VAL A 12 -9.83 5.13 -3.82
C VAL A 12 -8.35 5.02 -3.44
N PHE A 13 -7.73 6.15 -3.11
CA PHE A 13 -6.32 6.18 -2.72
C PHE A 13 -6.07 5.39 -1.43
N SER A 14 -6.96 5.51 -0.45
CA SER A 14 -6.91 4.74 0.80
C SER A 14 -6.96 3.24 0.54
N SER A 15 -7.78 2.78 -0.40
CA SER A 15 -7.85 1.36 -0.77
C SER A 15 -6.49 0.83 -1.25
N ILE A 16 -5.73 1.65 -1.98
CA ILE A 16 -4.38 1.34 -2.45
C ILE A 16 -3.39 1.28 -1.29
N ILE A 17 -3.40 2.30 -0.42
CA ILE A 17 -2.51 2.37 0.75
C ILE A 17 -2.79 1.22 1.72
N VAL A 18 -4.05 0.88 1.96
CA VAL A 18 -4.46 -0.25 2.81
C VAL A 18 -3.83 -1.56 2.33
N LEU A 19 -3.88 -1.87 1.03
CA LEU A 19 -3.26 -3.09 0.49
C LEU A 19 -1.74 -3.10 0.72
N GLY A 20 -1.07 -1.98 0.48
CA GLY A 20 0.37 -1.83 0.75
C GLY A 20 0.73 -1.98 2.23
N SER A 21 -0.04 -1.33 3.11
CA SER A 21 0.18 -1.31 4.57
C SER A 21 -0.09 -2.67 5.21
N ILE A 22 -1.16 -3.36 4.83
CA ILE A 22 -1.41 -4.73 5.25
C ILE A 22 -0.21 -5.61 4.90
N GLY A 23 0.27 -5.52 3.66
CA GLY A 23 1.37 -6.35 3.20
C GLY A 23 2.64 -6.13 4.01
N LEU A 24 2.97 -4.86 4.28
CA LEU A 24 4.15 -4.49 5.08
C LEU A 24 4.01 -4.94 6.53
N SER A 25 2.84 -4.71 7.14
CA SER A 25 2.56 -5.11 8.53
C SER A 25 2.62 -6.63 8.70
N LEU A 26 2.09 -7.38 7.74
CA LEU A 26 2.11 -8.83 7.76
C LEU A 26 3.54 -9.38 7.68
N VAL A 27 4.37 -8.87 6.76
CA VAL A 27 5.79 -9.26 6.67
C VAL A 27 6.52 -8.91 7.96
N TYR A 28 6.33 -7.70 8.48
CA TYR A 28 6.96 -7.28 9.73
C TYR A 28 6.57 -8.19 10.90
N SER A 29 5.30 -8.57 11.04
CA SER A 29 4.79 -9.36 12.17
C SER A 29 5.50 -10.70 12.38
N ILE A 30 6.15 -11.24 11.36
CA ILE A 30 6.83 -12.56 11.41
C ILE A 30 8.31 -12.47 11.07
N ALA A 31 8.72 -11.51 10.24
CA ALA A 31 10.12 -11.31 9.88
C ALA A 31 10.88 -10.41 10.87
N ASP A 32 10.15 -9.57 11.63
CA ASP A 32 10.66 -8.69 12.68
C ASP A 32 11.74 -7.68 12.22
N PHE A 33 11.59 -7.17 11.00
CA PHE A 33 12.39 -6.05 10.50
C PHE A 33 11.59 -5.17 9.53
N ALA A 34 11.97 -3.89 9.47
CA ALA A 34 11.37 -2.92 8.54
C ALA A 34 11.93 -3.13 7.12
N ASN A 35 11.13 -3.74 6.24
CA ASN A 35 11.54 -4.00 4.87
C ASN A 35 11.34 -2.77 3.95
N PHE A 36 12.42 -2.07 3.61
CA PHE A 36 12.38 -0.93 2.69
C PHE A 36 12.23 -1.32 1.22
N ALA A 37 12.49 -2.59 0.85
CA ALA A 37 12.25 -3.07 -0.51
C ALA A 37 10.76 -3.24 -0.82
N HIS A 38 9.89 -3.27 0.19
CA HIS A 38 8.45 -3.52 0.05
C HIS A 38 7.76 -2.58 -0.94
N GLY A 39 8.13 -1.29 -0.92
CA GLY A 39 7.62 -0.31 -1.88
C GLY A 39 8.02 -0.68 -3.30
N ASP A 40 9.29 -1.00 -3.54
CA ASP A 40 9.76 -1.42 -4.85
C ASP A 40 9.17 -2.78 -5.29
N THR A 41 8.80 -3.67 -4.37
CA THR A 41 7.99 -4.86 -4.67
C THR A 41 6.61 -4.49 -5.23
N MET A 42 5.97 -3.41 -4.75
CA MET A 42 4.74 -2.88 -5.36
C MET A 42 4.99 -2.45 -6.80
N THR A 43 6.10 -1.75 -7.06
CA THR A 43 6.50 -1.32 -8.41
C THR A 43 6.70 -2.53 -9.32
N ILE A 44 7.35 -3.60 -8.85
CA ILE A 44 7.52 -4.85 -9.60
C ILE A 44 6.18 -5.45 -10.00
N GLY A 45 5.21 -5.52 -9.07
CA GLY A 45 3.86 -6.00 -9.38
C GLY A 45 3.16 -5.15 -10.44
N ALA A 46 3.29 -3.82 -10.36
CA ALA A 46 2.73 -2.89 -11.32
C ALA A 46 3.30 -3.08 -12.74
N TYR A 47 4.62 -3.18 -12.86
CA TYR A 47 5.30 -3.36 -14.15
C TYR A 47 5.11 -4.77 -14.73
N ALA A 48 5.00 -5.79 -13.89
CA ALA A 48 4.61 -7.13 -14.33
C ALA A 48 3.19 -7.11 -14.94
N ALA A 49 2.24 -6.45 -14.27
CA ALA A 49 0.90 -6.26 -14.82
C ALA A 49 0.93 -5.44 -16.12
N LEU A 50 1.79 -4.42 -16.24
CA LEU A 50 1.92 -3.64 -17.47
C LEU A 50 2.32 -4.51 -18.66
N VAL A 51 3.34 -5.36 -18.50
CA VAL A 51 3.80 -6.29 -19.54
C VAL A 51 2.70 -7.29 -19.90
N THR A 52 2.07 -7.89 -18.89
CA THR A 52 1.00 -8.86 -19.11
C THR A 52 -0.20 -8.22 -19.79
N PHE A 53 -0.60 -7.02 -19.39
CA PHE A 53 -1.68 -6.29 -20.01
C PHE A 53 -1.37 -5.92 -21.47
N GLY A 54 -0.12 -5.62 -21.81
CA GLY A 54 0.31 -5.43 -23.19
C GLY A 54 0.05 -6.65 -24.09
N ALA A 55 0.15 -7.86 -23.53
CA ALA A 55 -0.09 -9.11 -24.26
C ALA A 55 -1.56 -9.56 -24.27
N VAL A 56 -2.30 -9.33 -23.18
CA VAL A 56 -3.65 -9.87 -22.98
C VAL A 56 -4.76 -8.81 -22.89
N GLY A 57 -4.42 -7.52 -23.01
CA GLY A 57 -5.36 -6.42 -22.85
C GLY A 57 -6.46 -6.38 -23.91
N GLY A 58 -6.22 -7.00 -25.08
CA GLY A 58 -7.21 -7.18 -26.15
C GLY A 58 -8.21 -8.31 -25.92
N LEU A 59 -8.13 -9.05 -24.81
CA LEU A 59 -9.17 -10.02 -24.43
C LEU A 59 -10.51 -9.28 -24.30
N GLY A 60 -11.43 -9.59 -25.21
CA GLY A 60 -12.72 -8.90 -25.34
C GLY A 60 -13.60 -9.00 -24.09
N GLY A 61 -14.46 -8.00 -23.91
CA GLY A 61 -15.32 -7.85 -22.73
C GLY A 61 -14.72 -6.94 -21.67
N ALA A 62 -15.58 -6.30 -20.88
CA ALA A 62 -15.16 -5.40 -19.81
C ALA A 62 -16.11 -5.48 -18.63
N VAL A 63 -15.57 -5.34 -17.42
CA VAL A 63 -16.33 -5.18 -16.19
C VAL A 63 -15.87 -3.89 -15.53
N LEU A 64 -16.82 -3.03 -15.16
CA LEU A 64 -16.54 -1.70 -14.61
C LEU A 64 -15.59 -0.88 -15.52
N GLY A 65 -15.72 -1.05 -16.84
CA GLY A 65 -14.89 -0.36 -17.83
C GLY A 65 -13.42 -0.77 -17.87
N LEU A 66 -13.04 -1.86 -17.17
CA LEU A 66 -11.74 -2.51 -17.31
C LEU A 66 -11.86 -3.78 -18.15
N PRO A 67 -10.98 -3.99 -19.15
CA PRO A 67 -10.94 -5.24 -19.92
C PRO A 67 -10.68 -6.45 -19.01
N TYR A 68 -11.18 -7.63 -19.37
CA TYR A 68 -10.85 -8.85 -18.62
C TYR A 68 -9.35 -9.12 -18.55
N GLY A 69 -8.61 -8.72 -19.59
CA GLY A 69 -7.15 -8.75 -19.61
C GLY A 69 -6.49 -7.97 -18.47
N PHE A 70 -7.14 -6.92 -17.94
CA PHE A 70 -6.62 -6.19 -16.78
C PHE A 70 -6.67 -7.03 -15.50
N PHE A 71 -7.76 -7.76 -15.24
CA PHE A 71 -7.85 -8.61 -14.05
C PHE A 71 -6.87 -9.79 -14.13
N LEU A 72 -6.63 -10.33 -15.32
CA LEU A 72 -5.56 -11.31 -15.51
C LEU A 72 -4.19 -10.69 -15.23
N ALA A 73 -3.93 -9.49 -15.76
CA ALA A 73 -2.69 -8.76 -15.49
C ALA A 73 -2.51 -8.43 -14.00
N LEU A 74 -3.58 -8.12 -13.27
CA LEU A 74 -3.58 -7.93 -11.82
C LEU A 74 -3.13 -9.22 -11.11
N VAL A 75 -3.73 -10.36 -11.46
CA VAL A 75 -3.36 -11.66 -10.87
C VAL A 75 -1.90 -12.01 -11.15
N VAL A 76 -1.42 -11.76 -12.38
CA VAL A 76 0.00 -11.98 -12.71
C VAL A 76 0.90 -11.00 -11.96
N GLY A 77 0.52 -9.73 -11.82
CA GLY A 77 1.24 -8.74 -11.02
C GLY A 77 1.39 -9.16 -9.55
N ILE A 78 0.30 -9.65 -8.95
CA ILE A 78 0.28 -10.23 -7.60
C ILE A 78 1.23 -11.43 -7.50
N ALA A 79 1.15 -12.35 -8.47
CA ALA A 79 1.96 -13.56 -8.48
C ALA A 79 3.45 -13.25 -8.64
N VAL A 80 3.83 -12.34 -9.55
CA VAL A 80 5.23 -11.95 -9.78
C VAL A 80 5.79 -11.22 -8.55
N ALA A 81 5.03 -10.30 -7.94
CA ALA A 81 5.45 -9.66 -6.70
C ALA A 81 5.71 -10.67 -5.58
N ALA A 82 4.82 -11.65 -5.41
CA ALA A 82 4.99 -12.75 -4.44
C ALA A 82 6.21 -13.63 -4.75
N VAL A 83 6.41 -14.02 -6.01
CA VAL A 83 7.56 -14.85 -6.44
C VAL A 83 8.87 -14.11 -6.21
N VAL A 84 8.95 -12.84 -6.58
CA VAL A 84 10.16 -12.03 -6.39
C VAL A 84 10.47 -11.85 -4.91
N ALA A 85 9.47 -11.54 -4.09
CA ALA A 85 9.66 -11.40 -2.65
C ALA A 85 10.10 -12.72 -1.98
N VAL A 86 9.49 -13.85 -2.35
CA VAL A 86 9.93 -15.18 -1.88
C VAL A 86 11.33 -15.52 -2.36
N GLY A 87 11.67 -15.18 -3.60
CA GLY A 87 13.02 -15.37 -4.14
C GLY A 87 14.04 -14.58 -3.33
N THR A 88 13.74 -13.32 -3.03
CA THR A 88 14.59 -12.45 -2.21
C THR A 88 14.71 -12.95 -0.77
N GLU A 89 13.61 -13.41 -0.16
CA GLU A 89 13.66 -14.06 1.15
C GLU A 89 14.62 -15.25 1.13
N LYS A 90 14.47 -16.19 0.20
CA LYS A 90 15.27 -17.43 0.19
C LYS A 90 16.73 -17.22 -0.20
N LEU A 91 16.99 -16.30 -1.12
CA LEU A 91 18.32 -16.09 -1.69
C LEU A 91 19.15 -15.07 -0.92
N ILE A 92 18.50 -14.14 -0.22
CA ILE A 92 19.18 -13.02 0.42
C ILE A 92 18.91 -13.05 1.94
N TYR A 93 17.66 -12.93 2.38
CA TYR A 93 17.38 -12.75 3.81
C TYR A 93 17.54 -14.02 4.65
N GLU A 94 17.05 -15.18 4.22
CA GLU A 94 17.14 -16.44 4.97
C GLU A 94 18.59 -16.91 5.19
N PRO A 95 19.52 -16.78 4.21
CA PRO A 95 20.93 -17.13 4.42
C PRO A 95 21.73 -16.12 5.24
N LEU A 96 21.24 -14.89 5.40
CA LEU A 96 21.94 -13.83 6.14
C LEU A 96 21.70 -13.98 7.64
N ASP A 97 22.75 -14.31 8.38
CA ASP A 97 22.75 -14.35 9.85
C ASP A 97 23.18 -12.98 10.41
N VAL A 98 22.27 -12.01 10.31
CA VAL A 98 22.45 -10.64 10.82
C VAL A 98 21.24 -10.22 11.62
N ASP A 99 21.42 -9.19 12.44
CA ASP A 99 20.34 -8.61 13.24
C ASP A 99 19.29 -7.88 12.38
N SER A 100 18.17 -7.48 13.00
CA SER A 100 17.08 -6.79 12.30
C SER A 100 17.53 -5.48 11.63
N ILE A 101 18.54 -4.80 12.19
CA ILE A 101 19.14 -3.60 11.58
C ILE A 101 19.95 -3.98 10.32
N GLY A 102 20.72 -5.06 10.37
CA GLY A 102 21.40 -5.62 9.20
C GLY A 102 20.42 -6.00 8.07
N LEU A 103 19.29 -6.63 8.40
CA LEU A 103 18.24 -6.95 7.42
C LEU A 103 17.56 -5.70 6.86
N LEU A 104 17.32 -4.69 7.70
CA LEU A 104 16.84 -3.37 7.28
C LEU A 104 17.80 -2.73 6.26
N ILE A 105 19.09 -2.66 6.55
CA ILE A 105 20.09 -2.08 5.63
C ILE A 105 20.15 -2.89 4.33
N THR A 106 20.10 -4.22 4.42
CA THR A 106 20.08 -5.12 3.26
C THR A 106 18.85 -4.86 2.38
N SER A 107 17.68 -4.61 2.99
CA SER A 107 16.46 -4.28 2.27
C SER A 107 16.55 -2.99 1.45
N ILE A 108 17.32 -2.00 1.92
CA ILE A 108 17.59 -0.78 1.14
C ILE A 108 18.42 -1.12 -0.10
N GLY A 109 19.43 -1.99 0.04
CA GLY A 109 20.21 -2.48 -1.10
C GLY A 109 19.34 -3.19 -2.14
N ILE A 110 18.43 -4.06 -1.69
CA ILE A 110 17.47 -4.75 -2.57
C ILE A 110 16.51 -3.78 -3.26
N ALA A 111 16.03 -2.76 -2.54
CA ALA A 111 15.19 -1.70 -3.09
C ALA A 111 15.87 -1.02 -4.29
N PHE A 112 17.17 -0.71 -4.17
CA PHE A 112 17.95 -0.17 -5.29
C PHE A 112 18.08 -1.16 -6.45
N ILE A 113 18.33 -2.44 -6.18
CA ILE A 113 18.42 -3.47 -7.23
C ILE A 113 17.09 -3.59 -7.99
N TYR A 114 15.98 -3.76 -7.29
CA TYR A 114 14.65 -3.86 -7.89
C TYR A 114 14.36 -2.67 -8.81
N ARG A 115 14.61 -1.47 -8.30
CA ARG A 115 14.35 -0.23 -9.03
C ARG A 115 15.30 -0.04 -10.21
N ALA A 116 16.57 -0.42 -10.09
CA ALA A 116 17.52 -0.41 -11.18
C ALA A 116 17.09 -1.39 -12.29
N VAL A 117 16.68 -2.61 -11.95
CA VAL A 117 16.19 -3.61 -12.91
C VAL A 117 14.99 -3.08 -13.69
N ILE A 118 14.03 -2.45 -13.03
CA ILE A 118 12.87 -1.82 -13.71
C ILE A 118 13.34 -0.68 -14.62
N GLN A 119 14.20 0.22 -14.15
CA GLN A 119 14.68 1.35 -14.95
C GLN A 119 15.50 0.92 -16.17
N ILE A 120 16.33 -0.13 -16.05
CA ILE A 120 17.08 -0.69 -17.18
C ILE A 120 16.12 -1.23 -18.24
N ARG A 121 15.04 -1.91 -17.82
CA ARG A 121 14.12 -2.58 -18.76
C ARG A 121 13.09 -1.64 -19.39
N PHE A 122 12.62 -0.65 -18.65
CA PHE A 122 11.48 0.20 -19.03
C PHE A 122 11.81 1.69 -19.15
N GLY A 123 13.03 2.11 -18.81
CA GLY A 123 13.42 3.51 -18.73
C GLY A 123 12.98 4.19 -17.43
N SER A 124 13.25 5.49 -17.32
CA SER A 124 12.87 6.34 -16.17
C SER A 124 11.53 7.06 -16.35
N ASP A 125 10.97 7.02 -17.54
CA ASP A 125 9.80 7.81 -17.91
C ASP A 125 8.50 7.25 -17.34
N PHE A 126 7.50 8.13 -17.25
CA PHE A 126 6.15 7.72 -16.89
C PHE A 126 5.51 6.93 -18.02
N THR A 127 4.87 5.82 -17.67
CA THR A 127 4.08 5.00 -18.60
C THR A 127 2.69 4.75 -18.04
N ARG A 128 1.77 4.25 -18.86
CA ARG A 128 0.39 4.00 -18.47
C ARG A 128 -0.07 2.65 -18.98
N PHE A 129 -1.03 2.07 -18.28
CA PHE A 129 -1.83 1.01 -18.90
C PHE A 129 -2.52 1.60 -20.14
N GLY A 130 -2.45 0.91 -21.28
CA GLY A 130 -3.10 1.31 -22.53
C GLY A 130 -4.63 1.17 -22.49
N ILE A 131 -5.25 1.54 -21.37
CA ILE A 131 -6.69 1.45 -21.10
C ILE A 131 -7.31 2.79 -21.47
N GLN A 132 -8.44 2.75 -22.16
CA GLN A 132 -9.16 3.96 -22.55
C GLN A 132 -9.61 4.75 -21.30
N PRO A 133 -9.30 6.06 -21.20
CA PRO A 133 -9.80 6.90 -20.13
C PRO A 133 -11.33 6.93 -20.13
N LEU A 134 -11.93 6.78 -18.95
CA LEU A 134 -13.38 6.87 -18.78
C LEU A 134 -13.80 8.27 -18.34
N ARG A 135 -15.01 8.65 -18.73
CA ARG A 135 -15.67 9.83 -18.17
C ARG A 135 -16.11 9.54 -16.72
N PRO A 136 -16.14 10.56 -15.84
CA PRO A 136 -16.75 10.42 -14.53
C PRO A 136 -18.22 9.97 -14.64
N ILE A 137 -18.69 9.24 -13.64
CA ILE A 137 -20.08 8.77 -13.55
C ILE A 137 -21.02 9.98 -13.54
N GLU A 138 -21.84 10.13 -14.59
CA GLU A 138 -22.64 11.35 -14.84
C GLU A 138 -23.60 11.70 -13.69
N SER A 139 -24.15 10.69 -13.01
CA SER A 139 -25.06 10.89 -11.88
C SER A 139 -24.39 11.48 -10.64
N LEU A 140 -23.06 11.36 -10.51
CA LEU A 140 -22.29 11.85 -9.37
C LEU A 140 -21.70 13.26 -9.59
N VAL A 141 -21.62 13.68 -10.86
CA VAL A 141 -21.08 14.99 -11.25
C VAL A 141 -21.83 16.18 -10.63
N PRO A 142 -23.18 16.19 -10.53
CA PRO A 142 -23.91 17.28 -9.87
C PRO A 142 -23.52 17.52 -8.40
N TYR A 143 -23.06 16.47 -7.71
CA TYR A 143 -22.59 16.53 -6.32
C TYR A 143 -21.10 16.90 -6.20
N GLY A 144 -20.44 17.21 -7.33
CA GLY A 144 -19.01 17.51 -7.41
C GLY A 144 -18.10 16.30 -7.24
N VAL A 145 -18.65 15.08 -7.32
CA VAL A 145 -17.92 13.82 -7.21
C VAL A 145 -17.52 13.37 -8.61
N ARG A 146 -16.21 13.35 -8.88
CA ARG A 146 -15.62 12.99 -10.18
C ARG A 146 -14.91 11.64 -10.10
N VAL A 147 -15.69 10.59 -9.92
CA VAL A 147 -15.22 9.20 -9.82
C VAL A 147 -15.56 8.45 -11.10
N THR A 148 -14.65 7.62 -11.57
CA THR A 148 -14.78 6.78 -12.76
C THR A 148 -15.14 5.34 -12.41
N LEU A 149 -15.51 4.52 -13.40
CA LEU A 149 -15.72 3.09 -13.15
C LEU A 149 -14.42 2.35 -12.80
N HIS A 150 -13.25 2.86 -13.24
CA HIS A 150 -11.94 2.33 -12.84
C HIS A 150 -11.71 2.49 -11.34
N ASP A 151 -12.09 3.64 -10.78
CA ASP A 151 -12.01 3.91 -9.35
C ASP A 151 -12.89 2.96 -8.53
N VAL A 152 -14.11 2.69 -9.01
CA VAL A 152 -15.01 1.71 -8.41
C VAL A 152 -14.41 0.31 -8.47
N ALA A 153 -13.75 -0.05 -9.57
CA ALA A 153 -13.08 -1.33 -9.71
C ALA A 153 -11.87 -1.48 -8.77
N ILE A 154 -11.11 -0.41 -8.53
CA ILE A 154 -10.02 -0.38 -7.54
C ILE A 154 -10.57 -0.65 -6.14
N VAL A 155 -11.59 0.12 -5.71
CA VAL A 155 -12.20 -0.04 -4.39
C VAL A 155 -12.82 -1.43 -4.23
N GLY A 156 -13.61 -1.88 -5.22
CA GLY A 156 -14.26 -3.19 -5.21
C GLY A 156 -13.25 -4.34 -5.13
N SER A 157 -12.18 -4.29 -5.92
CA SER A 157 -11.13 -5.31 -5.89
C SER A 157 -10.34 -5.29 -4.59
N ALA A 158 -10.05 -4.11 -4.05
CA ALA A 158 -9.39 -3.98 -2.74
C ALA A 158 -10.26 -4.58 -1.62
N VAL A 159 -11.58 -4.32 -1.62
CA VAL A 159 -12.52 -4.93 -0.67
C VAL A 159 -12.51 -6.46 -0.78
N VAL A 160 -12.49 -7.01 -2.00
CA VAL A 160 -12.40 -8.46 -2.22
C VAL A 160 -11.09 -9.03 -1.68
N LEU A 161 -9.95 -8.37 -1.94
CA LEU A 161 -8.63 -8.84 -1.47
C LEU A 161 -8.51 -8.76 0.06
N VAL A 162 -8.96 -7.65 0.65
CA VAL A 162 -8.99 -7.45 2.11
C VAL A 162 -9.94 -8.45 2.77
N GLY A 163 -11.13 -8.65 2.20
CA GLY A 163 -12.10 -9.64 2.66
C GLY A 163 -11.53 -11.06 2.58
N GLY A 164 -10.87 -11.40 1.47
CA GLY A 164 -10.17 -12.67 1.29
C GLY A 164 -9.06 -12.89 2.33
N LEU A 165 -8.27 -11.85 2.63
CA LEU A 165 -7.28 -11.91 3.70
C LEU A 165 -7.94 -12.08 5.07
N HIS A 166 -9.01 -11.34 5.37
CA HIS A 166 -9.73 -11.49 6.63
C HIS A 166 -10.20 -12.94 6.79
N VAL A 167 -10.77 -13.53 5.73
CA VAL A 167 -11.22 -14.92 5.77
C VAL A 167 -10.05 -15.87 6.01
N LEU A 168 -8.93 -15.66 5.32
CA LEU A 168 -7.71 -16.44 5.49
C LEU A 168 -7.19 -16.36 6.93
N LEU A 169 -7.09 -15.16 7.51
CA LEU A 169 -6.53 -14.97 8.85
C LEU A 169 -7.45 -15.51 9.94
N GLN A 170 -8.77 -15.32 9.82
CA GLN A 170 -9.71 -15.68 10.88
C GLN A 170 -10.16 -17.14 10.84
N TYR A 171 -10.44 -17.67 9.64
CA TYR A 171 -11.15 -18.93 9.49
C TYR A 171 -10.31 -20.08 8.93
N THR A 172 -9.00 -19.89 8.69
CA THR A 172 -8.13 -20.97 8.17
C THR A 172 -7.03 -21.38 9.15
N ASP A 173 -6.55 -22.61 9.00
CA ASP A 173 -5.40 -23.13 9.74
C ASP A 173 -4.11 -22.36 9.47
N LEU A 174 -3.95 -21.80 8.26
CA LEU A 174 -2.80 -20.96 7.94
C LEU A 174 -2.84 -19.69 8.78
N GLY A 175 -4.00 -19.02 8.84
CA GLY A 175 -4.21 -17.84 9.69
C GLY A 175 -3.97 -18.11 11.17
N ARG A 176 -4.43 -19.25 11.70
CA ARG A 176 -4.14 -19.68 13.08
C ARG A 176 -2.63 -19.80 13.34
N LYS A 177 -1.90 -20.43 12.42
CA LYS A 177 -0.44 -20.60 12.52
C LYS A 177 0.31 -19.27 12.39
N MET A 178 -0.17 -18.36 11.54
CA MET A 178 0.41 -17.02 11.39
C MET A 178 0.27 -16.19 12.66
N ARG A 179 -0.90 -16.21 13.32
CA ARG A 179 -1.09 -15.53 14.61
C ARG A 179 -0.19 -16.11 15.70
N ALA A 180 -0.14 -17.44 15.83
CA ALA A 180 0.78 -18.10 16.78
C ALA A 180 2.26 -17.75 16.52
N MET A 181 2.65 -17.61 15.24
CA MET A 181 3.98 -17.17 14.85
C MET A 181 4.26 -15.70 15.18
N ALA A 182 3.26 -14.83 15.09
CA ALA A 182 3.40 -13.41 15.43
C ALA A 182 3.50 -13.21 16.95
N ASP A 183 2.82 -14.04 17.75
CA ASP A 183 2.89 -13.97 19.21
C ASP A 183 4.25 -14.46 19.73
N ASN A 184 4.68 -15.67 19.34
CA ASN A 184 5.97 -16.22 19.73
C ASN A 184 6.47 -17.30 18.73
N PRO A 185 7.43 -16.95 17.83
CA PRO A 185 7.98 -17.88 16.84
C PRO A 185 8.61 -19.15 17.43
N ASP A 186 9.22 -19.06 18.61
CA ASP A 186 9.93 -20.18 19.24
C ASP A 186 8.95 -21.17 19.89
N LEU A 187 7.94 -20.68 20.61
CA LEU A 187 6.85 -21.52 21.14
C LEU A 187 6.04 -22.16 20.01
N ALA A 188 5.80 -21.43 18.92
CA ALA A 188 5.15 -21.97 17.73
C ALA A 188 5.96 -23.15 17.15
N ARG A 189 7.30 -23.05 17.11
CA ARG A 189 8.19 -24.12 16.63
C ARG A 189 8.13 -25.35 17.53
N VAL A 190 8.17 -25.17 18.86
CA VAL A 190 8.06 -26.27 19.84
C VAL A 190 6.68 -26.96 19.73
N SER A 191 5.64 -26.21 19.39
CA SER A 191 4.29 -26.72 19.15
C SER A 191 4.12 -27.46 17.81
N GLY A 192 5.20 -27.69 17.06
CA GLY A 192 5.18 -28.42 15.78
C GLY A 192 4.79 -27.59 14.56
N ILE A 193 4.69 -26.26 14.68
CA ILE A 193 4.43 -25.38 13.53
C ILE A 193 5.69 -25.30 12.68
N ARG A 194 5.56 -25.61 11.39
CA ARG A 194 6.63 -25.45 10.38
C ARG A 194 6.85 -23.97 10.08
N THR A 195 7.58 -23.28 10.96
CA THR A 195 7.82 -21.83 10.94
C THR A 195 8.29 -21.33 9.58
N LYS A 196 9.25 -22.03 8.93
CA LYS A 196 9.74 -21.69 7.59
C LYS A 196 8.63 -21.61 6.54
N ARG A 197 7.67 -22.54 6.58
CA ARG A 197 6.55 -22.56 5.63
C ARG A 197 5.58 -21.40 5.90
N VAL A 198 5.32 -21.09 7.17
CA VAL A 198 4.46 -19.98 7.56
C VAL A 198 5.09 -18.64 7.17
N LYS A 199 6.39 -18.47 7.43
CA LYS A 199 7.16 -17.30 6.99
C LYS A 199 7.07 -17.11 5.46
N LEU A 200 7.28 -18.17 4.68
CA LEU A 200 7.12 -18.10 3.22
C LEU A 200 5.71 -17.68 2.77
N TRP A 201 4.65 -18.23 3.37
CA TRP A 201 3.27 -17.79 3.06
C TRP A 201 3.01 -16.35 3.44
N THR A 202 3.63 -15.87 4.52
CA THR A 202 3.57 -14.46 4.94
C THR A 202 4.16 -13.56 3.87
N TRP A 203 5.34 -13.92 3.33
CA TRP A 203 5.94 -13.22 2.20
C TRP A 203 5.08 -13.26 0.94
N VAL A 204 4.49 -14.42 0.60
CA VAL A 204 3.59 -14.55 -0.56
C VAL A 204 2.38 -13.63 -0.44
N ILE A 205 1.69 -13.66 0.70
CA ILE A 205 0.47 -12.87 0.91
C ILE A 205 0.80 -11.38 1.02
N GLY A 206 1.84 -11.04 1.79
CA GLY A 206 2.23 -9.65 2.02
C GLY A 206 2.71 -8.96 0.74
N ALA A 207 3.61 -9.61 0.00
CA ALA A 207 4.08 -9.09 -1.28
C ALA A 207 3.02 -9.15 -2.38
N GLY A 208 2.12 -10.14 -2.34
CA GLY A 208 0.98 -10.22 -3.26
C GLY A 208 0.04 -9.03 -3.10
N LEU A 209 -0.33 -8.66 -1.87
CA LEU A 209 -1.16 -7.48 -1.59
C LEU A 209 -0.44 -6.18 -1.94
N ALA A 210 0.87 -6.10 -1.68
CA ALA A 210 1.71 -4.99 -2.12
C ALA A 210 1.70 -4.86 -3.66
N GLY A 211 1.87 -5.97 -4.38
CA GLY A 211 1.77 -6.05 -5.84
C GLY A 211 0.41 -5.56 -6.33
N ALA A 212 -0.69 -6.01 -5.73
CA ALA A 212 -2.04 -5.52 -6.05
C ALA A 212 -2.16 -4.00 -5.86
N GLY A 213 -1.69 -3.47 -4.72
CA GLY A 213 -1.65 -2.04 -4.45
C GLY A 213 -0.82 -1.29 -5.51
N GLY A 214 0.32 -1.83 -5.94
CA GLY A 214 1.13 -1.27 -7.02
C GLY A 214 0.40 -1.21 -8.36
N VAL A 215 -0.29 -2.29 -8.75
CA VAL A 215 -1.10 -2.33 -9.98
C VAL A 215 -2.19 -1.27 -9.94
N PHE A 216 -2.93 -1.19 -8.83
CA PHE A 216 -3.99 -0.18 -8.67
C PHE A 216 -3.44 1.25 -8.61
N LEU A 217 -2.27 1.48 -8.03
CA LEU A 217 -1.61 2.78 -8.10
C LEU A 217 -1.26 3.18 -9.54
N GLY A 218 -0.77 2.23 -10.32
CA GLY A 218 -0.49 2.44 -11.74
C GLY A 218 -1.74 2.74 -12.56
N LEU A 219 -2.88 2.13 -12.19
CA LEU A 219 -4.18 2.40 -12.81
C LEU A 219 -4.76 3.76 -12.38
N PHE A 220 -4.66 4.08 -11.09
CA PHE A 220 -5.16 5.34 -10.51
C PHE A 220 -4.38 6.56 -11.04
N ASN A 221 -3.07 6.41 -11.26
CA ASN A 221 -2.20 7.47 -11.77
C ASN A 221 -1.48 7.02 -13.05
N GLN A 222 -0.15 6.94 -12.97
CA GLN A 222 0.75 6.54 -14.03
C GLN A 222 1.82 5.67 -13.38
N LEU A 223 2.35 4.71 -14.13
CA LEU A 223 3.46 3.91 -13.66
C LEU A 223 4.74 4.72 -13.77
N SER A 224 5.51 4.71 -12.69
CA SER A 224 6.86 5.27 -12.63
C SER A 224 7.76 4.26 -11.94
N PRO A 225 9.03 4.10 -12.34
CA PRO A 225 9.94 3.17 -11.68
C PRO A 225 10.23 3.52 -10.22
N ARG A 226 9.87 4.73 -9.77
CA ARG A 226 10.03 5.21 -8.39
C ARG A 226 8.72 5.26 -7.59
N MET A 227 7.59 4.83 -8.18
CA MET A 227 6.26 4.97 -7.56
C MET A 227 6.18 4.29 -6.18
N GLY A 228 6.72 3.08 -6.07
CA GLY A 228 6.73 2.32 -4.82
C GLY A 228 7.60 2.94 -3.73
N PHE A 229 8.79 3.40 -4.09
CA PHE A 229 9.66 4.13 -3.16
C PHE A 229 9.02 5.42 -2.65
N ASN A 230 8.36 6.18 -3.51
CA ASN A 230 7.70 7.43 -3.12
C ASN A 230 6.53 7.17 -2.15
N LEU A 231 5.83 6.04 -2.29
CA LEU A 231 4.77 5.65 -1.36
C LEU A 231 5.26 4.94 -0.11
N LEU A 232 6.47 4.37 -0.12
CA LEU A 232 6.99 3.55 0.96
C LEU A 232 6.89 4.26 2.31
N LEU A 233 7.29 5.53 2.34
CA LEU A 233 7.22 6.38 3.51
C LEU A 233 5.76 6.54 4.02
N VAL A 234 4.82 6.83 3.12
CA VAL A 234 3.39 6.93 3.46
C VAL A 234 2.84 5.60 4.01
N ILE A 235 3.27 4.47 3.45
CA ILE A 235 2.88 3.13 3.89
C ILE A 235 3.46 2.82 5.27
N PHE A 236 4.73 3.16 5.54
CA PHE A 236 5.31 3.05 6.88
C PHE A 236 4.56 3.92 7.88
N ALA A 237 4.24 5.16 7.51
CA ALA A 237 3.47 6.04 8.38
C ALA A 237 2.12 5.43 8.76
N ALA A 238 1.43 4.84 7.78
CA ALA A 238 0.19 4.11 7.99
C ALA A 238 0.34 2.87 8.89
N VAL A 239 1.38 2.06 8.70
CA VAL A 239 1.61 0.86 9.52
C VAL A 239 1.97 1.24 10.96
N ILE A 240 2.85 2.21 11.14
CA ILE A 240 3.27 2.69 12.46
C ILE A 240 2.08 3.34 13.19
N LEU A 241 1.32 4.20 12.49
CA LEU A 241 0.08 4.78 13.04
C LEU A 241 -0.91 3.68 13.45
N GLY A 242 -1.05 2.65 12.62
CA GLY A 242 -1.92 1.51 12.89
C GLY A 242 -1.49 0.64 14.06
N GLY A 243 -0.20 0.63 14.38
CA GLY A 243 0.45 -0.33 15.27
C GLY A 243 1.19 -1.38 14.44
N ILE A 244 2.53 -1.38 14.57
CA ILE A 244 3.40 -2.26 13.79
C ILE A 244 3.07 -3.73 14.09
N GLY A 245 2.95 -4.56 13.05
CA GLY A 245 2.64 -5.98 13.18
C GLY A 245 1.15 -6.31 13.34
N SER A 246 0.29 -5.30 13.58
CA SER A 246 -1.17 -5.48 13.57
C SER A 246 -1.72 -5.31 12.16
N VAL A 247 -2.31 -6.37 11.59
CA VAL A 247 -2.92 -6.31 10.25
C VAL A 247 -4.12 -5.37 10.23
N TYR A 248 -5.04 -5.48 11.22
CA TYR A 248 -6.21 -4.62 11.30
C TYR A 248 -5.84 -3.17 11.67
N GLY A 249 -4.81 -3.01 12.50
CA GLY A 249 -4.21 -1.70 12.77
C GLY A 249 -3.70 -1.04 11.49
N ALA A 250 -2.92 -1.77 10.69
CA ALA A 250 -2.41 -1.28 9.41
C ALA A 250 -3.52 -0.95 8.39
N MET A 251 -4.65 -1.66 8.43
CA MET A 251 -5.83 -1.30 7.64
C MET A 251 -6.40 0.06 8.06
N ALA A 252 -6.64 0.27 9.35
CA ALA A 252 -7.16 1.54 9.85
C ALA A 252 -6.17 2.69 9.60
N GLY A 253 -4.88 2.46 9.87
CA GLY A 253 -3.82 3.43 9.61
C GLY A 253 -3.66 3.77 8.13
N GLY A 254 -3.69 2.78 7.24
CA GLY A 254 -3.64 2.97 5.80
C GLY A 254 -4.83 3.75 5.26
N PHE A 255 -6.03 3.48 5.79
CA PHE A 255 -7.22 4.21 5.44
C PHE A 255 -7.16 5.67 5.91
N LEU A 256 -6.76 5.91 7.16
CA LEU A 256 -6.65 7.26 7.71
C LEU A 256 -5.60 8.09 6.97
N ILE A 257 -4.40 7.55 6.78
CA ILE A 257 -3.30 8.25 6.09
C ILE A 257 -3.67 8.53 4.63
N GLY A 258 -4.27 7.58 3.92
CA GLY A 258 -4.74 7.78 2.55
C GLY A 258 -5.80 8.88 2.46
N MET A 259 -6.75 8.90 3.40
CA MET A 259 -7.82 9.90 3.45
C MET A 259 -7.26 11.30 3.75
N ILE A 260 -6.35 11.41 4.72
CA ILE A 260 -5.67 12.67 5.07
C ILE A 260 -4.89 13.22 3.86
N ASN A 261 -4.17 12.35 3.15
CA ASN A 261 -3.38 12.75 1.98
C ASN A 261 -4.29 13.40 0.91
N GLN A 262 -5.42 12.78 0.60
CA GLN A 262 -6.37 13.29 -0.39
C GLN A 262 -7.22 14.48 0.09
N LEU A 263 -7.42 14.63 1.41
CA LEU A 263 -8.12 15.78 2.00
C LEU A 263 -7.20 16.99 2.25
N THR A 264 -5.88 16.84 2.16
CA THR A 264 -4.93 17.95 2.39
C THR A 264 -5.26 19.21 1.57
N PRO A 265 -5.60 19.14 0.26
CA PRO A 265 -5.99 20.33 -0.49
C PRO A 265 -7.26 20.99 0.06
N PHE A 266 -8.21 20.21 0.58
CA PHE A 266 -9.42 20.74 1.20
C PHE A 266 -9.11 21.50 2.49
N PHE A 267 -8.29 20.93 3.38
CA PHE A 267 -7.88 21.60 4.62
C PHE A 267 -7.13 22.91 4.35
N SER A 268 -6.27 22.93 3.32
CA SER A 268 -5.59 24.14 2.85
C SER A 268 -6.59 25.25 2.49
N ASN A 269 -7.65 24.92 1.75
CA ASN A 269 -8.70 25.86 1.36
C ASN A 269 -9.58 26.33 2.53
N VAL A 270 -9.91 25.44 3.48
CA VAL A 270 -10.71 25.79 4.67
C VAL A 270 -9.96 26.76 5.56
N VAL A 271 -8.67 26.52 5.76
CA VAL A 271 -7.80 27.39 6.54
C VAL A 271 -7.78 28.82 5.98
N GLU A 272 -7.77 28.98 4.66
CA GLU A 272 -7.85 30.29 3.99
C GLU A 272 -9.21 30.97 4.16
N ALA A 273 -10.30 30.19 4.28
CA ALA A 273 -11.65 30.71 4.46
C ALA A 273 -11.96 31.14 5.90
N LEU A 274 -11.15 30.76 6.88
CA LEU A 274 -11.35 31.13 8.29
C LEU A 274 -10.88 32.58 8.52
N PRO A 275 -11.77 33.53 8.91
CA PRO A 275 -11.40 34.94 9.15
C PRO A 275 -10.57 35.15 10.43
N ILE A 276 -10.13 34.06 11.06
CA ILE A 276 -9.58 34.03 12.42
C ILE A 276 -8.08 34.34 12.41
N TRP A 277 -7.42 34.30 11.26
CA TRP A 277 -5.97 34.45 11.16
C TRP A 277 -5.56 35.77 10.51
N PRO A 278 -4.58 36.48 11.09
CA PRO A 278 -3.91 37.56 10.39
C PRO A 278 -3.36 37.04 9.05
N GLY A 279 -3.46 37.82 7.97
CA GLY A 279 -3.08 37.37 6.62
C GLY A 279 -1.66 36.81 6.50
N TRP A 280 -0.73 37.27 7.34
CA TRP A 280 0.64 36.74 7.42
C TRP A 280 0.70 35.31 8.00
N LEU A 281 -0.12 35.01 9.00
CA LEU A 281 -0.19 33.69 9.63
C LEU A 281 -0.91 32.68 8.72
N ALA A 282 -1.96 33.12 8.01
CA ALA A 282 -2.61 32.33 6.96
C ALA A 282 -1.66 32.00 5.81
N ALA A 283 -0.81 32.93 5.37
CA ALA A 283 0.19 32.69 4.36
C ALA A 283 1.25 31.66 4.80
N ILE A 284 1.71 31.73 6.05
CA ILE A 284 2.66 30.74 6.62
C ILE A 284 2.03 29.35 6.66
N VAL A 285 0.80 29.24 7.16
CA VAL A 285 0.14 27.94 7.26
C VAL A 285 -0.23 27.37 5.90
N ARG A 286 -0.56 28.21 4.91
CA ARG A 286 -0.70 27.77 3.52
C ARG A 286 0.59 27.18 2.96
N GLY A 287 1.73 27.77 3.29
CA GLY A 287 3.04 27.22 2.98
C GLY A 287 3.25 25.83 3.60
N LEU A 288 2.76 25.62 4.83
CA LEU A 288 2.87 24.34 5.55
C LEU A 288 1.86 23.29 5.07
N ILE A 289 0.66 23.68 4.66
CA ILE A 289 -0.43 22.81 4.17
C ILE A 289 -0.51 22.90 2.63
N SER A 290 0.64 22.96 1.97
CA SER A 290 0.70 22.86 0.52
C SER A 290 0.51 21.39 0.08
N ILE A 291 0.05 21.19 -1.16
CA ILE A 291 -0.09 19.85 -1.74
C ILE A 291 1.25 19.11 -1.79
N GLU A 292 2.36 19.84 -1.92
CA GLU A 292 3.72 19.29 -1.95
C GLU A 292 4.10 18.66 -0.59
N TYR A 293 3.53 19.17 0.50
CA TYR A 293 3.74 18.66 1.86
C TYR A 293 2.70 17.64 2.32
N ALA A 294 1.76 17.21 1.46
CA ALA A 294 0.71 16.26 1.84
C ALA A 294 1.27 14.98 2.50
N ASN A 295 2.38 14.46 1.98
CA ASN A 295 3.08 13.32 2.59
C ASN A 295 3.66 13.68 3.96
N ALA A 296 4.31 14.84 4.10
CA ALA A 296 4.91 15.29 5.37
C ALA A 296 3.86 15.54 6.46
N ILE A 297 2.68 16.08 6.10
CA ILE A 297 1.56 16.30 7.02
C ILE A 297 1.06 14.98 7.59
N ALA A 298 0.95 13.94 6.75
CA ALA A 298 0.59 12.60 7.19
C ALA A 298 1.59 12.06 8.25
N PHE A 299 2.89 12.35 8.08
CA PHE A 299 3.91 12.00 9.07
C PHE A 299 3.79 12.78 10.37
N VAL A 300 3.55 14.10 10.31
CA VAL A 300 3.35 14.91 11.51
C VAL A 300 2.15 14.39 12.31
N ILE A 301 1.06 14.04 11.64
CA ILE A 301 -0.12 13.45 12.28
C ILE A 301 0.23 12.11 12.94
N MET A 302 0.98 11.25 12.26
CA MET A 302 1.48 10.01 12.86
C MET A 302 2.28 10.29 14.13
N VAL A 303 3.25 11.22 14.10
CA VAL A 303 4.06 11.59 15.28
C VAL A 303 3.17 12.07 16.42
N VAL A 304 2.20 12.95 16.15
CA VAL A 304 1.25 13.44 17.15
C VAL A 304 0.45 12.31 17.77
N VAL A 305 -0.03 11.36 16.96
CA VAL A 305 -0.76 10.19 17.49
C VAL A 305 0.15 9.32 18.36
N LEU A 306 1.41 9.11 17.98
CA LEU A 306 2.35 8.30 18.76
C LEU A 306 2.74 8.95 20.10
N LEU A 307 2.73 10.28 20.19
CA LEU A 307 2.91 10.98 21.48
C LEU A 307 1.78 10.67 22.47
N VAL A 308 0.58 10.35 21.97
CA VAL A 308 -0.59 10.01 22.80
C VAL A 308 -0.76 8.49 22.94
N ARG A 309 -0.46 7.73 21.89
CA ARG A 309 -0.55 6.26 21.81
C ARG A 309 0.72 5.69 21.19
N PRO A 310 1.77 5.41 21.98
CA PRO A 310 3.08 5.00 21.46
C PRO A 310 3.06 3.66 20.71
N ASN A 311 2.08 2.79 20.98
CA ASN A 311 1.93 1.51 20.28
C ASN A 311 1.09 1.61 18.99
N GLY A 312 0.64 2.82 18.61
CA GLY A 312 -0.30 3.04 17.52
C GLY A 312 -1.76 2.89 17.94
N ILE A 313 -2.67 3.01 16.97
CA ILE A 313 -4.12 3.03 17.21
C ILE A 313 -4.63 1.69 17.75
N ALA A 314 -4.14 0.58 17.19
CA ALA A 314 -4.55 -0.78 17.53
C ALA A 314 -3.44 -1.60 18.20
N GLY A 315 -2.34 -0.97 18.64
CA GLY A 315 -1.30 -1.65 19.38
C GLY A 315 -1.74 -1.95 20.80
N GLU A 316 -1.74 -3.22 21.18
CA GLU A 316 -1.89 -3.63 22.57
C GLU A 316 -0.59 -3.25 23.30
N GLY A 317 -0.73 -2.56 24.44
CA GLY A 317 0.43 -2.22 25.26
C GLY A 317 1.09 -3.50 25.73
N ALA A 318 2.42 -3.56 25.66
CA ALA A 318 3.18 -4.62 26.30
C ALA A 318 2.82 -4.62 27.80
N THR A 319 1.97 -5.58 28.21
CA THR A 319 1.69 -5.93 29.60
C THR A 319 2.26 -7.30 29.89
#